data_AF-A0A314ZSU4-F1
#
_entry.id   AF-A0A314ZSU4-F1
#
_cell.length_a   1.000
_cell.length_b   1.000
_cell.length_c   1.000
_cell.angle_alpha   90.00
_cell.angle_beta   90.00
_cell.angle_gamma   90.00
#
_symmetry.space_group_name_H-M   'P 1'
#
loop_
_entity.id
_entity.type
_entity.pdbx_description
1 polymer ?
#
loop_
_entity_poly.entity_id
_entity_poly.type
_entity_poly.pdbx_seq_one_letter_code
_entity_poly.pdbx_strand_id
1 'polypeptide(L)'
;MFKRSITYLRKNDSDLGDQVVGFGKQHEFADVLWYPSQHKAVYRMDDRVSLNTPGNGFFDFIPFRATSSLELAITRTTEENQESTRDADGKCSSVQKPPSSIRGCLDSLEDARITACAWDPRIKGEFFHQTTFSISLSVAKNFIQDVKKLVEIEPKALCGVDIYNGILLRYVTASSAYLGKQENAIDFDITYYRSKDPMAPRLYQGYLKK
;
A
#
# COMPACT_ATOMS: atom_id res chain seq x y z
N MET A 1 -4.54 3.41 -26.86
CA MET A 1 -3.49 3.72 -25.87
C MET A 1 -3.63 5.18 -25.48
N PHE A 2 -3.53 5.54 -24.19
CA PHE A 2 -3.68 6.92 -23.70
C PHE A 2 -2.50 7.32 -22.79
N LYS A 3 -2.26 8.63 -22.61
CA LYS A 3 -1.28 9.17 -21.66
C LYS A 3 -1.95 9.53 -20.35
N ARG A 4 -1.18 9.52 -19.26
CA ARG A 4 -1.63 9.85 -17.90
C ARG A 4 -0.71 10.90 -17.28
N SER A 5 -1.28 11.78 -16.46
CA SER A 5 -0.55 12.70 -15.60
C SER A 5 -0.77 12.28 -14.15
N ILE A 6 0.32 12.06 -13.42
CA ILE A 6 0.29 11.53 -12.06
C ILE A 6 0.96 12.54 -11.13
N THR A 7 0.30 12.87 -10.02
CA THR A 7 0.84 13.76 -8.99
C THR A 7 0.49 13.22 -7.61
N TYR A 8 1.46 13.25 -6.71
CA TYR A 8 1.30 12.78 -5.33
C TYR A 8 1.24 13.94 -4.36
N LEU A 9 0.23 13.96 -3.49
CA LEU A 9 0.11 14.91 -2.39
C LEU A 9 0.16 14.17 -1.05
N ARG A 10 1.25 14.36 -0.32
CA ARG A 10 1.41 13.84 1.04
C ARG A 10 0.93 14.87 2.06
N LYS A 11 0.03 14.46 2.95
CA LYS A 11 -0.46 15.29 4.08
C LYS A 11 -0.80 14.43 5.30
N ASN A 12 -1.11 15.09 6.42
CA ASN A 12 -1.69 14.39 7.57
C ASN A 12 -3.05 13.80 7.20
N ASP A 13 -3.41 12.71 7.85
CA ASP A 13 -4.66 12.00 7.55
C ASP A 13 -5.90 12.64 8.20
N SER A 14 -5.77 13.74 8.95
CA SER A 14 -6.82 14.31 9.80
C SER A 14 -8.17 14.50 9.08
N ASP A 15 -8.14 14.89 7.81
CA ASP A 15 -9.32 15.10 6.96
C ASP A 15 -9.68 13.92 6.04
N LEU A 16 -8.94 12.79 6.12
CA LEU A 16 -9.08 11.65 5.21
C LEU A 16 -10.51 11.12 5.13
N GLY A 17 -11.20 11.00 6.26
CA GLY A 17 -12.57 10.50 6.29
C GLY A 17 -13.55 11.36 5.49
N ASP A 18 -13.34 12.68 5.46
CA ASP A 18 -14.16 13.62 4.68
C ASP A 18 -13.74 13.64 3.21
N GLN A 19 -12.43 13.62 2.94
CA GLN A 19 -11.90 13.72 1.59
C GLN A 19 -12.15 12.46 0.75
N VAL A 20 -12.02 11.27 1.34
CA VAL A 20 -12.04 10.01 0.59
C VAL A 20 -13.37 9.77 -0.14
N VAL A 21 -14.48 10.28 0.41
CA VAL A 21 -15.83 10.12 -0.15
C VAL A 21 -15.97 10.84 -1.50
N GLY A 22 -15.22 11.93 -1.69
CA GLY A 22 -15.28 12.76 -2.89
C GLY A 22 -14.05 12.63 -3.80
N PHE A 23 -12.86 12.39 -3.24
CA PHE A 23 -11.59 12.45 -3.98
C PHE A 23 -11.54 11.52 -5.18
N GLY A 24 -12.02 10.28 -5.04
CA GLY A 24 -12.05 9.30 -6.13
C GLY A 24 -12.95 9.69 -7.32
N LYS A 25 -13.82 10.70 -7.18
CA LYS A 25 -14.63 11.24 -8.27
C LYS A 25 -13.97 12.44 -8.97
N GLN A 26 -12.94 13.02 -8.37
CA GLN A 26 -12.24 14.19 -8.90
C GLN A 26 -11.20 13.81 -9.95
N HIS A 27 -10.67 12.58 -9.89
CA HIS A 27 -9.65 12.09 -10.81
C HIS A 27 -9.99 10.69 -11.32
N GLU A 28 -9.73 10.41 -12.60
CA GLU A 28 -10.18 9.18 -13.28
C GLU A 28 -9.60 7.89 -12.64
N PHE A 29 -8.36 7.95 -12.15
CA PHE A 29 -7.64 6.80 -11.59
C PHE A 29 -7.07 7.08 -10.20
N ALA A 30 -7.72 7.98 -9.44
CA ALA A 30 -7.29 8.36 -8.11
C ALA A 30 -7.28 7.18 -7.14
N ASP A 31 -6.26 7.15 -6.28
CA ASP A 31 -6.25 6.34 -5.06
C ASP A 31 -5.55 7.08 -3.93
N VAL A 32 -5.71 6.54 -2.72
CA VAL A 32 -5.06 7.07 -1.52
C VAL A 32 -4.30 5.95 -0.83
N LEU A 33 -3.02 6.16 -0.58
CA LEU A 33 -2.25 5.34 0.35
C LEU A 33 -2.38 5.96 1.73
N TRP A 34 -2.96 5.21 2.66
CA TRP A 34 -3.16 5.63 4.04
C TRP A 34 -2.21 4.87 4.97
N TYR A 35 -1.51 5.61 5.82
CA TYR A 35 -0.57 5.11 6.82
C TYR A 35 -1.11 5.45 8.22
N PRO A 36 -2.02 4.63 8.79
CA PRO A 36 -2.71 4.96 10.03
C PRO A 36 -1.75 5.20 11.21
N SER A 37 -0.74 4.35 11.40
CA SER A 37 0.21 4.49 12.52
C SER A 37 1.12 5.71 12.38
N GLN A 38 1.27 6.24 11.17
CA GLN A 38 2.02 7.47 10.90
C GLN A 38 1.15 8.73 10.83
N HIS A 39 -0.18 8.61 10.98
CA HIS A 39 -1.16 9.68 10.80
C HIS A 39 -1.03 10.43 9.46
N LYS A 40 -0.67 9.70 8.38
CA LYS A 40 -0.39 10.29 7.06
C LYS A 40 -1.20 9.64 5.97
N ALA A 41 -1.51 10.41 4.94
CA ALA A 41 -2.10 9.94 3.71
C ALA A 41 -1.37 10.54 2.50
N VAL A 42 -1.24 9.74 1.44
CA VAL A 42 -0.69 10.16 0.15
C VAL A 42 -1.79 10.00 -0.89
N TYR A 43 -2.24 11.13 -1.43
CA TYR A 43 -3.27 11.18 -2.45
C TYR A 43 -2.61 11.13 -3.82
N ARG A 44 -2.96 10.15 -4.65
CA ARG A 44 -2.53 10.07 -6.04
C ARG A 44 -3.60 10.67 -6.94
N MET A 45 -3.31 11.85 -7.48
CA MET A 45 -4.10 12.47 -8.54
C MET A 45 -3.62 11.88 -9.86
N ASP A 46 -4.51 11.21 -10.59
CA ASP A 46 -4.14 10.42 -11.75
C ASP A 46 -5.23 10.52 -12.81
N ASP A 47 -4.92 11.28 -13.85
CA ASP A 47 -5.86 11.65 -14.89
C ASP A 47 -5.32 11.34 -16.27
N ARG A 48 -6.24 11.01 -17.18
CA ARG A 48 -5.94 10.92 -18.60
C ARG A 48 -5.63 12.31 -19.16
N VAL A 49 -4.61 12.36 -20.01
CA VAL A 49 -4.19 13.57 -20.72
C VAL A 49 -4.05 13.32 -22.22
N SER A 50 -3.98 14.40 -23.00
CA SER A 50 -3.76 14.34 -24.45
C SER A 50 -2.46 13.61 -24.80
N LEU A 51 -2.45 12.91 -25.94
CA LEU A 51 -1.25 12.25 -26.47
C LEU A 51 -0.10 13.24 -26.76
N ASN A 52 -0.43 14.52 -26.99
CA ASN A 52 0.56 15.57 -27.25
C ASN A 52 1.16 16.15 -25.96
N THR A 53 0.62 15.81 -24.79
CA THR A 53 1.17 16.28 -23.51
C THR A 53 2.60 15.76 -23.35
N PRO A 54 3.59 16.65 -23.12
CA PRO A 54 4.96 16.26 -22.88
C PRO A 54 5.05 15.50 -21.55
N GLY A 55 5.98 14.56 -21.46
CA GLY A 55 6.23 13.78 -20.25
C GLY A 55 7.52 13.00 -20.38
N ASN A 56 8.07 12.58 -19.24
CA ASN A 56 9.31 11.80 -19.17
C ASN A 56 9.07 10.28 -19.18
N GLY A 57 7.81 9.83 -19.23
CA GLY A 57 7.45 8.41 -19.17
C GLY A 57 7.85 7.71 -17.87
N PHE A 58 8.18 8.48 -16.83
CA PHE A 58 8.71 7.94 -15.58
C PHE A 58 7.58 7.60 -14.61
N PHE A 59 7.51 6.34 -14.17
CA PHE A 59 6.56 5.91 -13.15
C PHE A 59 7.24 5.91 -11.77
N ASP A 60 6.99 6.95 -10.98
CA ASP A 60 7.57 7.15 -9.64
C ASP A 60 6.85 6.32 -8.56
N PHE A 61 6.67 5.01 -8.82
CA PHE A 61 6.09 4.08 -7.86
C PHE A 61 7.16 3.13 -7.34
N ILE A 62 7.54 3.37 -6.08
CA ILE A 62 8.64 2.72 -5.39
C ILE A 62 8.58 1.18 -5.44
N PRO A 63 7.43 0.52 -5.17
CA PRO A 63 7.37 -0.95 -5.15
C PRO A 63 7.73 -1.63 -6.48
N PHE A 64 7.64 -0.93 -7.62
CA PHE A 64 7.97 -1.49 -8.93
C PHE A 64 9.40 -1.19 -9.39
N ARG A 65 10.27 -0.74 -8.50
CA ARG A 65 11.69 -0.54 -8.81
C ARG A 65 12.50 -1.76 -8.43
N ALA A 66 13.46 -2.10 -9.29
CA ALA A 66 14.45 -3.12 -8.95
C ALA A 66 15.22 -2.65 -7.71
N THR A 67 15.43 -3.53 -6.74
CA THR A 67 16.14 -3.24 -5.49
C THR A 67 17.27 -4.25 -5.34
N SER A 68 18.29 -3.92 -4.56
CA SER A 68 19.37 -4.87 -4.25
C SER A 68 18.80 -6.18 -3.70
N SER A 69 19.15 -7.31 -4.32
CA SER A 69 18.71 -8.64 -3.88
C SER A 69 19.15 -8.94 -2.44
N LEU A 70 20.32 -8.43 -2.04
CA LEU A 70 20.82 -8.53 -0.67
C LEU A 70 19.94 -7.73 0.30
N GLU A 71 19.56 -6.51 -0.07
CA GLU A 71 18.68 -5.66 0.74
C GLU A 71 17.28 -6.25 0.90
N LEU A 72 16.72 -6.82 -0.17
CA LEU A 72 15.44 -7.54 -0.13
C LEU A 72 15.50 -8.73 0.83
N ALA A 73 16.57 -9.54 0.78
CA ALA A 73 16.75 -10.68 1.67
C ALA A 73 16.97 -10.27 3.14
N ILE A 74 17.73 -9.19 3.39
CA ILE A 74 17.95 -8.65 4.73
C ILE A 74 16.64 -8.09 5.31
N THR A 75 15.91 -7.30 4.52
CA THR A 75 14.60 -6.76 4.92
C THR A 75 13.66 -7.90 5.30
N ARG A 76 13.59 -8.95 4.47
CA ARG A 76 12.74 -10.11 4.78
C ARG A 76 13.17 -10.82 6.06
N THR A 77 14.46 -11.08 6.23
CA THR A 77 14.98 -11.76 7.43
C THR A 77 14.74 -10.93 8.69
N THR A 78 14.89 -9.61 8.60
CA THR A 78 14.63 -8.68 9.70
C THR A 78 13.15 -8.71 10.09
N GLU A 79 12.25 -8.69 9.12
CA GLU A 79 10.81 -8.75 9.36
C GLU A 79 10.38 -10.10 9.99
N GLU A 80 10.94 -11.22 9.52
CA GLU A 80 10.71 -12.56 10.11
C GLU A 80 11.15 -12.59 11.57
N ASN A 81 12.32 -12.02 11.87
CA ASN A 81 12.79 -11.89 13.25
C ASN A 81 11.82 -11.05 14.09
N GLN A 82 11.41 -9.88 13.61
CA GLN A 82 10.46 -9.00 14.31
C GLN A 82 9.11 -9.68 14.57
N GLU A 83 8.61 -10.46 13.61
CA GLU A 83 7.38 -11.24 13.79
C GLU A 83 7.56 -12.35 14.83
N SER A 84 8.68 -13.08 14.79
CA SER A 84 8.98 -14.16 15.74
C SER A 84 9.20 -13.68 17.17
N THR A 85 9.83 -12.52 17.36
CA THR A 85 10.08 -11.90 18.68
C THR A 85 8.94 -10.99 19.13
N ARG A 86 7.92 -10.81 18.29
CA ARG A 86 6.79 -9.89 18.52
C ARG A 86 7.25 -8.43 18.72
N ASP A 87 8.31 -8.03 18.03
CA ASP A 87 8.91 -6.71 18.11
C ASP A 87 8.11 -5.67 17.30
N ALA A 88 7.10 -5.10 17.95
CA ALA A 88 6.29 -4.04 17.38
C ALA A 88 7.09 -2.73 17.19
N ASP A 89 8.05 -2.45 18.07
CA ASP A 89 8.89 -1.25 18.02
C ASP A 89 9.82 -1.27 16.80
N GLY A 90 10.45 -2.42 16.53
CA GLY A 90 11.23 -2.66 15.33
C GLY A 90 10.42 -2.43 14.06
N LYS A 91 9.17 -2.90 14.01
CA LYS A 91 8.28 -2.64 12.86
C LYS A 91 7.95 -1.16 12.71
N CYS A 92 7.61 -0.45 13.78
CA CYS A 92 7.33 0.99 13.70
C CYS A 92 8.57 1.83 13.33
N SER A 93 9.76 1.37 13.70
CA SER A 93 11.03 2.03 13.36
C SER A 93 11.53 1.68 11.96
N SER A 94 10.96 0.65 11.32
CA SER A 94 11.33 0.21 9.99
C SER A 94 10.83 1.21 8.96
N VAL A 95 11.67 2.19 8.63
CA VAL A 95 11.40 3.13 7.55
C VAL A 95 11.49 2.38 6.22
N GLN A 96 10.43 2.46 5.42
CA GLN A 96 10.49 2.07 4.00
C GLN A 96 11.56 2.93 3.32
N LYS A 97 12.76 2.37 3.12
CA LYS A 97 13.82 3.08 2.41
C LYS A 97 13.45 3.15 0.93
N PRO A 98 13.60 4.32 0.29
CA PRO A 98 13.44 4.40 -1.14
C PRO A 98 14.47 3.45 -1.80
N PRO A 99 14.06 2.68 -2.81
CA PRO A 99 14.90 1.71 -3.49
C PRO A 99 16.11 2.41 -4.10
N SER A 100 17.25 1.74 -4.04
CA SER A 100 18.53 2.28 -4.51
C SER A 100 18.63 2.41 -6.04
N SER A 101 17.70 1.83 -6.80
CA SER A 101 17.68 1.92 -8.26
C SER A 101 16.62 2.90 -8.78
N ILE A 102 16.96 3.54 -9.90
CA ILE A 102 16.11 4.50 -10.61
C ILE A 102 15.27 3.78 -11.68
N ARG A 103 15.57 2.51 -12.01
CA ARG A 103 14.88 1.76 -13.07
C ARG A 103 13.74 0.92 -12.52
N GLY A 104 12.68 0.82 -13.32
CA GLY A 104 11.59 -0.11 -13.06
C GLY A 104 12.05 -1.55 -13.20
N CYS A 105 11.30 -2.45 -12.58
CA CYS A 105 11.42 -3.90 -12.71
C CYS A 105 11.39 -4.42 -14.14
N LEU A 106 10.71 -3.71 -15.05
CA LEU A 106 10.63 -4.07 -16.46
C LEU A 106 11.92 -3.75 -17.23
N ASP A 107 12.62 -2.69 -16.80
CA ASP A 107 13.81 -2.14 -17.48
C ASP A 107 15.10 -2.39 -16.67
N SER A 108 15.07 -3.37 -15.76
CA SER A 108 16.24 -3.74 -14.95
C SER A 108 17.32 -4.38 -15.80
N LEU A 109 18.59 -4.12 -15.47
CA LEU A 109 19.72 -4.74 -16.16
C LEU A 109 19.80 -6.24 -15.84
N GLU A 110 20.24 -7.05 -16.80
CA GLU A 110 20.69 -8.41 -16.52
C GLU A 110 22.03 -8.38 -15.78
N ASP A 111 21.96 -8.21 -14.46
CA ASP A 111 23.12 -7.97 -13.59
C ASP A 111 23.47 -9.20 -12.74
N ALA A 112 23.19 -10.40 -13.25
CA ALA A 112 23.31 -11.66 -12.51
C ALA A 112 22.52 -11.68 -11.18
N ARG A 113 21.39 -10.97 -11.11
CA ARG A 113 20.50 -10.83 -9.94
C ARG A 113 21.13 -10.05 -8.78
N ILE A 114 22.05 -9.13 -9.08
CA ILE A 114 22.48 -8.13 -8.09
C ILE A 114 21.27 -7.28 -7.68
N THR A 115 20.40 -6.95 -8.63
CA THR A 115 19.10 -6.34 -8.38
C THR A 115 17.96 -7.28 -8.77
N ALA A 116 16.83 -7.14 -8.09
CA ALA A 116 15.63 -7.92 -8.34
C ALA A 116 14.38 -7.15 -7.94
N CYS A 117 13.22 -7.60 -8.42
CA CYS A 117 11.94 -7.14 -7.93
C CYS A 117 11.63 -7.77 -6.59
N ALA A 118 10.88 -7.05 -5.74
CA ALA A 118 10.54 -7.52 -4.40
C ALA A 118 9.82 -8.88 -4.40
N TRP A 119 9.02 -9.15 -5.45
CA TRP A 119 8.28 -10.40 -5.66
C TRP A 119 9.03 -11.46 -6.49
N ASP A 120 10.32 -11.27 -6.83
CA ASP A 120 11.07 -12.30 -7.57
C ASP A 120 11.21 -13.57 -6.70
N PRO A 121 10.61 -14.71 -7.11
CA PRO A 121 10.58 -15.91 -6.27
C PRO A 121 11.96 -16.55 -6.06
N ARG A 122 12.96 -16.13 -6.85
CA ARG A 122 14.33 -16.64 -6.79
C ARG A 122 15.13 -15.95 -5.67
N ILE A 123 14.64 -14.81 -5.19
CA ILE A 123 15.18 -14.11 -4.03
C ILE A 123 14.26 -14.42 -2.84
N LYS A 124 14.82 -14.63 -1.65
CA LYS A 124 14.04 -14.78 -0.41
C LYS A 124 13.55 -13.40 0.08
N GLY A 125 12.91 -12.64 -0.80
CA GLY A 125 12.43 -11.28 -0.59
C GLY A 125 11.01 -11.24 -0.04
N GLU A 126 10.17 -10.41 -0.62
CA GLU A 126 8.83 -10.11 -0.11
C GLU A 126 7.91 -11.33 -0.23
N PHE A 127 7.23 -11.68 0.87
CA PHE A 127 6.19 -12.69 0.88
C PHE A 127 5.05 -12.22 1.77
N PHE A 128 3.96 -11.83 1.10
CA PHE A 128 2.85 -11.13 1.72
C PHE A 128 1.51 -11.79 1.39
N HIS A 129 0.48 -11.35 2.11
CA HIS A 129 -0.92 -11.65 1.84
C HIS A 129 -1.68 -10.33 1.74
N GLN A 130 -2.43 -10.15 0.66
CA GLN A 130 -3.30 -9.00 0.51
C GLN A 130 -4.75 -9.43 0.75
N THR A 131 -5.47 -8.66 1.54
CA THR A 131 -6.91 -8.80 1.73
C THR A 131 -7.59 -7.51 1.29
N THR A 132 -8.72 -7.65 0.61
CA THR A 132 -9.53 -6.51 0.15
C THR A 132 -10.96 -6.68 0.63
N PHE A 133 -11.54 -5.61 1.17
CA PHE A 133 -12.97 -5.52 1.43
C PHE A 133 -13.48 -4.16 0.96
N SER A 134 -14.78 -4.06 0.75
CA SER A 134 -15.41 -2.85 0.23
C SER A 134 -16.33 -2.26 1.29
N ILE A 135 -16.27 -0.95 1.45
CA ILE A 135 -17.15 -0.19 2.34
C ILE A 135 -17.91 0.84 1.52
N SER A 136 -19.24 0.89 1.67
CA SER A 136 -20.08 1.90 1.03
C SER A 136 -19.59 3.31 1.32
N LEU A 137 -19.66 4.21 0.34
CA LEU A 137 -19.30 5.62 0.54
C LEU A 137 -20.03 6.27 1.72
N SER A 138 -21.26 5.82 1.99
CA SER A 138 -22.11 6.36 3.08
C SER A 138 -21.53 6.12 4.48
N VAL A 139 -20.72 5.09 4.66
CA VAL A 139 -20.15 4.69 5.97
C VAL A 139 -18.63 4.70 6.00
N ALA A 140 -17.96 4.92 4.86
CA ALA A 140 -16.49 4.92 4.76
C ALA A 140 -15.82 5.93 5.71
N LYS A 141 -16.43 7.11 5.90
CA LYS A 141 -15.95 8.11 6.87
C LYS A 141 -15.92 7.54 8.29
N ASN A 142 -17.00 6.89 8.72
CA ASN A 142 -17.11 6.32 10.07
C ASN A 142 -16.08 5.19 10.25
N PHE A 143 -15.92 4.33 9.24
CA PHE A 143 -14.92 3.27 9.26
C PHE A 143 -13.49 3.82 9.46
N ILE A 144 -13.11 4.86 8.71
CA ILE A 144 -11.80 5.51 8.87
C ILE A 144 -11.64 6.09 10.28
N GLN A 145 -12.69 6.72 10.83
CA GLN A 145 -12.67 7.24 12.20
C GLN A 145 -12.48 6.13 13.23
N ASP A 146 -13.13 4.99 13.06
CA ASP A 146 -12.99 3.87 13.99
C ASP A 146 -11.60 3.25 13.93
N VAL A 147 -11.02 3.09 12.74
CA VAL A 147 -9.61 2.66 12.60
C VAL A 147 -8.65 3.67 13.23
N LYS A 148 -8.91 4.99 13.15
CA LYS A 148 -8.11 5.99 13.86
C LYS A 148 -8.19 5.85 15.37
N LYS A 149 -9.39 5.63 15.94
CA LYS A 149 -9.55 5.33 17.38
C LYS A 149 -8.79 4.07 17.78
N LEU A 150 -8.78 3.04 16.92
CA LEU A 150 -7.96 1.86 17.15
C LEU A 150 -6.46 2.22 17.18
N VAL A 151 -5.97 3.10 16.32
CA VAL A 151 -4.58 3.57 16.40
C VAL A 151 -4.31 4.31 17.72
N GLU A 152 -5.26 5.09 18.24
CA GLU A 152 -5.10 5.76 19.54
C GLU A 152 -4.99 4.76 20.71
N ILE A 153 -5.67 3.61 20.63
CA ILE A 153 -5.64 2.57 21.66
C ILE A 153 -4.34 1.77 21.64
N GLU A 154 -3.90 1.33 20.46
CA GLU A 154 -2.63 0.59 20.27
C GLU A 154 -1.89 1.16 19.04
N PRO A 155 -1.05 2.20 19.24
CA PRO A 155 -0.39 2.93 18.15
C PRO A 155 0.49 2.05 17.27
N LYS A 156 1.01 0.96 17.83
CA LYS A 156 1.94 0.06 17.15
C LYS A 156 1.25 -1.04 16.35
N ALA A 157 -0.07 -1.20 16.48
CA ALA A 157 -0.80 -2.31 15.88
C ALA A 157 -0.76 -2.34 14.36
N LEU A 158 -0.72 -1.17 13.72
CA LEU A 158 -0.77 -1.02 12.26
C LEU A 158 0.58 -0.67 11.63
N CYS A 159 1.66 -0.57 12.41
CA CYS A 159 3.01 -0.36 11.87
C CYS A 159 3.42 -1.44 10.86
N GLY A 160 3.00 -2.68 11.09
CA GLY A 160 3.25 -3.77 10.14
C GLY A 160 2.57 -3.56 8.78
N VAL A 161 1.39 -2.93 8.74
CA VAL A 161 0.69 -2.56 7.50
C VAL A 161 1.38 -1.40 6.81
N ASP A 162 1.82 -0.40 7.59
CA ASP A 162 2.50 0.79 7.07
C ASP A 162 3.81 0.46 6.33
N ILE A 163 4.54 -0.60 6.74
CA ILE A 163 5.74 -1.08 6.04
C ILE A 163 5.43 -1.57 4.60
N TYR A 164 4.20 -2.02 4.34
CA TYR A 164 3.76 -2.50 3.02
C TYR A 164 3.06 -1.41 2.18
N ASN A 165 3.48 -0.16 2.32
CA ASN A 165 2.85 1.03 1.71
C ASN A 165 1.50 1.42 2.32
N GLY A 166 1.15 0.90 3.50
CA GLY A 166 -0.09 1.24 4.18
C GLY A 166 -1.32 0.54 3.58
N ILE A 167 -2.48 1.13 3.82
CA ILE A 167 -3.77 0.69 3.28
C ILE A 167 -4.02 1.46 1.97
N LEU A 168 -4.26 0.75 0.88
CA LEU A 168 -4.62 1.37 -0.39
C LEU A 168 -6.15 1.48 -0.50
N LEU A 169 -6.63 2.70 -0.69
CA LEU A 169 -8.04 3.02 -0.83
C LEU A 169 -8.35 3.31 -2.29
N ARG A 170 -9.20 2.47 -2.91
CA ARG A 170 -9.60 2.60 -4.32
C ARG A 170 -11.10 2.85 -4.44
N TYR A 171 -11.46 3.84 -5.25
CA TYR A 171 -12.87 4.11 -5.53
C TYR A 171 -13.40 3.10 -6.55
N VAL A 172 -14.54 2.49 -6.23
CA VAL A 172 -15.22 1.53 -7.11
C VAL A 172 -16.66 1.99 -7.33
N THR A 173 -16.97 2.30 -8.59
CA THR A 173 -18.32 2.69 -9.00
C THR A 173 -19.24 1.47 -9.03
N ALA A 174 -20.51 1.68 -8.68
CA ALA A 174 -21.55 0.69 -8.88
C ALA A 174 -21.61 0.24 -10.36
N SER A 175 -21.90 -1.03 -10.60
CA SER A 175 -22.01 -1.59 -11.94
C SER A 175 -23.15 -2.60 -12.02
N SER A 176 -23.86 -2.61 -13.14
CA SER A 176 -24.88 -3.62 -13.45
C SER A 176 -24.29 -4.98 -13.89
N ALA A 177 -22.96 -5.10 -13.94
CA ALA A 177 -22.30 -6.37 -14.20
C ALA A 177 -22.65 -7.40 -13.11
N TYR A 178 -22.74 -8.68 -13.49
CA TYR A 178 -23.15 -9.76 -12.58
C TYR A 178 -22.28 -9.88 -11.31
N LEU A 179 -20.97 -9.65 -11.44
CA LEU A 179 -20.01 -9.61 -10.32
C LEU A 179 -19.61 -8.18 -9.91
N GLY A 180 -20.35 -7.18 -10.39
CA GLY A 180 -20.13 -5.77 -10.09
C GLY A 180 -20.56 -5.39 -8.67
N LYS A 181 -20.00 -4.30 -8.14
CA LYS A 181 -20.46 -3.71 -6.88
C LYS A 181 -21.86 -3.11 -7.10
N GLN A 182 -22.77 -3.35 -6.15
CA GLN A 182 -24.15 -2.87 -6.23
C GLN A 182 -24.28 -1.39 -5.89
N GLU A 183 -23.32 -0.85 -5.14
CA GLU A 183 -23.26 0.56 -4.76
C GLU A 183 -21.84 1.10 -4.95
N ASN A 184 -21.72 2.43 -4.96
CA ASN A 184 -20.41 3.05 -4.96
C ASN A 184 -19.73 2.76 -3.61
N ALA A 185 -18.48 2.30 -3.68
CA ALA A 185 -17.74 1.87 -2.51
C ALA A 185 -16.28 2.32 -2.60
N ILE A 186 -15.60 2.23 -1.47
CA ILE A 186 -14.14 2.28 -1.39
C ILE A 186 -13.67 0.88 -1.05
N ASP A 187 -12.82 0.32 -1.91
CA ASP A 187 -12.06 -0.87 -1.63
C ASP A 187 -10.87 -0.50 -0.75
N PHE A 188 -10.73 -1.19 0.38
CA PHE A 188 -9.59 -1.10 1.29
C PHE A 188 -8.72 -2.33 1.07
N ASP A 189 -7.61 -2.15 0.36
CA ASP A 189 -6.60 -3.19 0.20
C ASP A 189 -5.57 -3.08 1.32
N ILE A 190 -5.39 -4.17 2.04
CA ILE A 190 -4.43 -4.24 3.13
C ILE A 190 -3.45 -5.35 2.81
N THR A 191 -2.18 -4.95 2.70
CA THR A 191 -1.08 -5.86 2.51
C THR A 191 -0.43 -6.18 3.85
N TYR A 192 -0.19 -7.46 4.05
CA TYR A 192 0.28 -8.01 5.29
C TYR A 192 1.51 -8.88 5.07
N TYR A 193 2.41 -8.88 6.05
CA TYR A 193 3.36 -9.98 6.25
C TYR A 193 2.66 -11.33 6.11
N ARG A 194 3.30 -12.32 5.49
CA ARG A 194 2.84 -13.71 5.49
C ARG A 194 3.96 -14.61 5.97
N SER A 195 3.75 -15.34 7.07
CA SER A 195 4.69 -16.36 7.53
C SER A 195 4.77 -17.52 6.52
N LYS A 196 5.95 -18.13 6.40
CA LYS A 196 6.12 -19.41 5.69
C LYS A 196 5.64 -20.61 6.52
N ASP A 197 5.61 -20.46 7.84
CA ASP A 197 4.97 -21.41 8.75
C ASP A 197 3.46 -21.10 8.82
N PRO A 198 2.59 -22.00 8.32
CA PRO A 198 1.14 -21.79 8.34
C PRO A 198 0.55 -21.77 9.75
N MET A 199 1.28 -22.24 10.77
CA MET A 199 0.82 -22.29 12.16
C MET A 199 1.27 -21.07 12.99
N ALA A 200 2.14 -20.22 12.45
CA ALA A 200 2.62 -19.03 13.13
C ALA A 200 1.66 -17.84 12.88
N PRO A 201 0.94 -17.36 13.91
CA PRO A 201 0.08 -16.20 13.77
C PRO A 201 0.91 -14.92 13.64
N ARG A 202 0.39 -13.95 12.88
CA ARG A 202 1.04 -12.65 12.70
C ARG A 202 0.90 -11.80 13.95
N LEU A 203 1.86 -10.92 14.18
CA LEU A 203 1.71 -9.84 15.15
C LEU A 203 0.45 -9.03 14.81
N TYR A 204 -0.43 -8.83 15.79
CA TYR A 204 -1.72 -8.14 15.65
C TYR A 204 -2.70 -8.72 14.59
N GLN A 205 -2.62 -10.02 14.24
CA GLN A 205 -3.48 -10.65 13.21
C GLN A 205 -5.00 -10.44 13.40
N GLY A 206 -5.48 -10.22 14.62
CA GLY A 206 -6.89 -10.00 14.95
C GLY A 206 -7.31 -8.55 15.14
N TYR A 207 -6.42 -7.58 14.96
CA TYR A 207 -6.68 -6.19 15.37
C TYR A 207 -7.76 -5.50 14.53
N LEU A 208 -7.73 -5.69 13.21
CA LEU A 208 -8.73 -5.16 12.26
C LEU A 208 -9.94 -6.11 12.06
N LYS A 209 -10.08 -7.15 12.90
CA LYS A 209 -11.18 -8.13 12.82
C LYS A 209 -12.24 -7.96 13.91
N LYS A 210 -12.07 -7.00 14.81
CA LYS A 210 -13.05 -6.65 15.85
C LYS A 210 -13.88 -5.47 15.40
#